data_AF-A0A974XYT7-F1
#
_entry.id   AF-A0A974XYT7-F1
#
_cell.length_a   1.000
_cell.length_b   1.000
_cell.length_c   1.000
_cell.angle_alpha   90.00
_cell.angle_beta   90.00
_cell.angle_gamma   90.00
#
_symmetry.space_group_name_H-M   'P 1'
#
loop_
_entity.id
_entity.type
_entity.pdbx_description
1 polymer ?
#
loop_
_entity_poly.entity_id
_entity_poly.type
_entity_poly.pdbx_seq_one_letter_code
_entity_poly.pdbx_strand_id
1 'polypeptide(L)'
;MLLASAAAQSQAASKDAARFVPDGMRVEAELATDLTGDGRPDLAFIAGNDETRVLRVLARFRVEAAPGQEAVEDLEPIDSMTLEVTPLGPGTLSARKGVLIVEDLVGGTTATAATYRFRFDPAEDRMRLIGIDAERYSRTNSHGGIELSWNLLNGAHLVQSSRLAEGAADDGAYRFSTPQRTVQKVEKVFMDATPNPDELIDNEIAAQMAE
;
A
#
# COMPACT_ATOMS: atom_id res chain seq x y z
N MET A 1 -4.79 21.74 -19.04
CA MET A 1 -5.20 20.33 -18.85
C MET A 1 -5.92 20.27 -17.52
N LEU A 2 -7.25 20.12 -17.53
CA LEU A 2 -8.07 20.17 -16.31
C LEU A 2 -7.74 18.96 -15.42
N LEU A 3 -7.23 19.18 -14.22
CA LEU A 3 -7.24 18.19 -13.15
C LEU A 3 -8.66 18.18 -12.57
N ALA A 4 -9.45 17.19 -12.97
CA ALA A 4 -10.68 16.90 -12.28
C ALA A 4 -10.31 16.39 -10.88
N SER A 5 -10.59 17.20 -9.85
CA SER A 5 -10.60 16.74 -8.47
C SER A 5 -11.77 15.77 -8.32
N ALA A 6 -11.49 14.47 -8.40
CA ALA A 6 -12.45 13.47 -8.00
C ALA A 6 -12.52 13.52 -6.48
N ALA A 7 -13.58 14.14 -5.96
CA ALA A 7 -13.94 13.97 -4.57
C ALA A 7 -14.11 12.47 -4.33
N ALA A 8 -13.22 11.92 -3.51
CA ALA A 8 -13.31 10.57 -3.00
C ALA A 8 -14.65 10.36 -2.29
N GLN A 9 -15.56 9.65 -2.94
CA GLN A 9 -16.77 9.21 -2.29
C GLN A 9 -16.41 7.98 -1.45
N SER A 10 -16.52 8.10 -0.12
CA SER A 10 -16.62 6.93 0.75
C SER A 10 -17.71 6.02 0.18
N GLN A 11 -17.32 4.81 -0.20
CA GLN A 11 -18.23 3.84 -0.76
C GLN A 11 -18.93 3.12 0.39
N ALA A 12 -20.24 2.93 0.28
CA ALA A 12 -20.93 2.03 1.20
C ALA A 12 -20.30 0.64 1.07
N ALA A 13 -19.87 0.07 2.19
CA ALA A 13 -19.28 -1.27 2.23
C ALA A 13 -20.21 -2.27 1.54
N SER A 14 -19.66 -3.18 0.74
CA SER A 14 -20.44 -4.33 0.28
C SER A 14 -20.93 -5.16 1.47
N LYS A 15 -21.95 -6.02 1.25
CA LYS A 15 -22.42 -6.92 2.31
C LYS A 15 -21.30 -7.83 2.82
N ASP A 16 -20.39 -8.21 1.93
CA ASP A 16 -19.25 -9.06 2.25
C ASP A 16 -18.26 -8.28 3.11
N ALA A 17 -17.86 -7.08 2.69
CA ALA A 17 -16.96 -6.23 3.48
C ALA A 17 -17.55 -5.86 4.85
N ALA A 18 -18.83 -5.50 4.91
CA ALA A 18 -19.50 -5.06 6.13
C ALA A 18 -19.46 -6.08 7.28
N ARG A 19 -19.29 -7.38 6.99
CA ARG A 19 -19.12 -8.43 8.01
C ARG A 19 -17.76 -8.38 8.70
N PHE A 20 -16.76 -7.76 8.08
CA PHE A 20 -15.35 -7.80 8.49
C PHE A 20 -14.74 -6.42 8.73
N VAL A 21 -15.48 -5.35 8.44
CA VAL A 21 -15.12 -3.97 8.81
C VAL A 21 -15.24 -3.84 10.34
N PRO A 22 -14.16 -3.48 11.05
CA PRO A 22 -14.23 -3.26 12.49
C PRO A 22 -15.22 -2.17 12.88
N ASP A 23 -15.77 -2.27 14.09
CA ASP A 23 -16.75 -1.33 14.61
C ASP A 23 -16.26 0.12 14.54
N GLY A 24 -17.13 1.01 14.07
CA GLY A 24 -16.82 2.44 13.95
C GLY A 24 -15.93 2.84 12.77
N MET A 25 -15.44 1.89 11.97
CA MET A 25 -14.68 2.19 10.75
C MET A 25 -15.59 2.37 9.54
N ARG A 26 -15.12 3.14 8.56
CA ARG A 26 -15.75 3.29 7.24
C ARG A 26 -14.84 2.74 6.16
N VAL A 27 -15.44 2.13 5.14
CA VAL A 27 -14.71 1.66 3.96
C VAL A 27 -14.34 2.87 3.09
N GLU A 28 -13.06 2.92 2.73
CA GLU A 28 -12.48 3.89 1.80
C GLU A 28 -12.40 3.33 0.38
N ALA A 29 -11.96 2.08 0.26
CA ALA A 29 -11.79 1.37 -0.99
C ALA A 29 -12.05 -0.12 -0.80
N GLU A 30 -12.57 -0.76 -1.84
CA GLU A 30 -12.87 -2.19 -1.87
C GLU A 30 -12.53 -2.75 -3.25
N LEU A 31 -12.01 -3.99 -3.28
CA LEU A 31 -11.66 -4.71 -4.48
C LEU A 31 -12.05 -6.18 -4.34
N ALA A 32 -12.97 -6.65 -5.17
CA ALA A 32 -13.29 -8.06 -5.32
C ALA A 32 -12.57 -8.64 -6.56
N THR A 33 -11.66 -9.59 -6.37
CA THR A 33 -10.86 -10.19 -7.44
C THR A 33 -10.21 -11.49 -6.97
N ASP A 34 -9.84 -12.38 -7.89
CA ASP A 34 -9.09 -13.60 -7.59
C ASP A 34 -7.61 -13.28 -7.26
N LEU A 35 -7.27 -13.22 -5.97
CA LEU A 35 -5.93 -12.96 -5.44
C LEU A 35 -5.18 -14.25 -5.12
N THR A 36 -5.90 -15.30 -4.73
CA THR A 36 -5.35 -16.63 -4.41
C THR A 36 -5.06 -17.47 -5.65
N GLY A 37 -5.70 -17.17 -6.78
CA GLY A 37 -5.56 -17.89 -8.04
C GLY A 37 -6.40 -19.16 -8.14
N ASP A 38 -7.43 -19.28 -7.30
CA ASP A 38 -8.32 -20.46 -7.24
C ASP A 38 -9.56 -20.33 -8.14
N GLY A 39 -9.69 -19.21 -8.85
CA GLY A 39 -10.80 -18.90 -9.74
C GLY A 39 -12.01 -18.26 -9.05
N ARG A 40 -11.91 -17.92 -7.76
CA ARG A 40 -12.98 -17.28 -6.97
C ARG A 40 -12.61 -15.83 -6.64
N PRO A 41 -13.58 -14.92 -6.56
CA PRO A 41 -13.31 -13.56 -6.14
C PRO A 41 -13.07 -13.53 -4.61
N ASP A 42 -11.83 -13.23 -4.26
CA ASP A 42 -11.40 -12.79 -2.93
C ASP A 42 -11.79 -11.32 -2.72
N LEU A 43 -11.60 -10.83 -1.50
CA LEU A 43 -11.95 -9.45 -1.12
C LEU A 43 -10.75 -8.77 -0.46
N ALA A 44 -10.37 -7.59 -0.97
CA ALA A 44 -9.48 -6.67 -0.29
C ALA A 44 -10.21 -5.36 -0.01
N PHE A 45 -10.01 -4.76 1.17
CA PHE A 45 -10.57 -3.45 1.47
C PHE A 45 -9.67 -2.62 2.37
N ILE A 46 -9.78 -1.31 2.22
CA ILE A 46 -9.25 -0.32 3.16
C ILE A 46 -10.41 0.24 3.95
N ALA A 47 -10.29 0.21 5.27
CA ALA A 47 -11.26 0.83 6.17
C ALA A 47 -10.54 1.57 7.30
N GLY A 48 -11.13 2.66 7.75
CA GLY A 48 -10.55 3.43 8.85
C GLY A 48 -11.51 4.39 9.52
N ASN A 49 -11.01 4.98 10.59
CA ASN A 49 -11.57 6.12 11.32
C ASN A 49 -10.41 7.03 11.76
N ASP A 50 -10.69 8.01 12.63
CA ASP A 50 -9.69 8.98 13.08
C ASP A 50 -8.58 8.38 13.98
N GLU A 51 -8.72 7.12 14.42
CA GLU A 51 -7.81 6.46 15.36
C GLU A 51 -7.06 5.28 14.74
N THR A 52 -7.64 4.61 13.74
CA THR A 52 -7.06 3.41 13.15
C THR A 52 -7.52 3.26 11.71
N ARG A 53 -6.60 2.83 10.85
CA ARG A 53 -6.83 2.54 9.44
C ARG A 53 -6.16 1.24 9.07
N VAL A 54 -6.85 0.38 8.33
CA VAL A 54 -6.41 -0.98 8.01
C VAL A 54 -6.63 -1.31 6.55
N LEU A 55 -5.69 -2.05 5.98
CA LEU A 55 -5.89 -2.88 4.79
C LEU A 55 -6.17 -4.30 5.26
N ARG A 56 -7.23 -4.92 4.75
CA ARG A 56 -7.56 -6.32 5.02
C ARG A 56 -7.75 -7.08 3.72
N VAL A 57 -7.32 -8.34 3.71
CA VAL A 57 -7.55 -9.29 2.62
C VAL A 57 -8.24 -10.52 3.17
N LEU A 58 -9.29 -10.95 2.47
CA LEU A 58 -10.08 -12.13 2.77
C LEU A 58 -10.09 -13.03 1.55
N ALA A 59 -9.75 -14.29 1.74
CA ALA A 59 -9.85 -15.28 0.68
C ALA A 59 -11.20 -15.98 0.72
N ARG A 60 -11.72 -16.32 -0.45
CA ARG A 60 -12.96 -17.07 -0.58
C ARG A 60 -12.66 -18.55 -0.65
N PHE A 61 -13.12 -19.28 0.35
CA PHE A 61 -12.95 -20.73 0.39
C PHE A 61 -14.28 -21.45 0.17
N ARG A 62 -14.19 -22.63 -0.44
CA ARG A 62 -15.31 -23.58 -0.48
C ARG A 62 -15.19 -24.52 0.71
N VAL A 63 -16.20 -24.48 1.58
CA VAL A 63 -16.36 -25.45 2.65
C VAL A 63 -17.08 -26.66 2.07
N GLU A 64 -16.40 -27.81 2.04
CA GLU A 64 -17.03 -29.07 1.69
C GLU A 64 -18.12 -29.39 2.72
N ALA A 65 -19.34 -29.62 2.24
CA ALA A 65 -20.45 -29.93 3.10
C ALA A 65 -20.55 -31.44 3.35
N ALA A 66 -21.23 -31.82 4.44
CA ALA A 66 -21.51 -33.22 4.72
C ALA A 66 -22.36 -33.86 3.60
N PRO A 67 -22.35 -35.20 3.46
CA PRO A 67 -23.15 -35.87 2.44
C PRO A 67 -24.64 -35.46 2.50
N GLY A 68 -25.15 -34.92 1.40
CA GLY A 68 -26.53 -34.42 1.30
C GLY A 68 -26.71 -32.92 1.58
N GLN A 69 -25.64 -32.18 1.83
CA GLN A 69 -25.65 -30.71 1.93
C GLN A 69 -24.91 -30.07 0.74
N GLU A 70 -25.31 -28.85 0.39
CA GLU A 70 -24.61 -28.06 -0.63
C GLU A 70 -23.35 -27.43 -0.02
N ALA A 71 -22.25 -27.43 -0.77
CA ALA A 71 -21.03 -26.74 -0.38
C ALA A 71 -21.32 -25.24 -0.19
N VAL A 72 -20.82 -24.67 0.89
CA VAL A 72 -20.98 -23.24 1.20
C VAL A 72 -19.69 -22.53 0.85
N GLU A 73 -19.81 -21.35 0.25
CA GLU A 73 -18.68 -20.47 -0.02
C GLU A 73 -18.71 -19.32 0.99
N ASP A 74 -17.64 -19.13 1.74
CA ASP A 74 -17.52 -18.01 2.69
C ASP A 74 -16.17 -17.30 2.50
N LEU A 75 -16.07 -16.10 3.07
CA LEU A 75 -14.84 -15.32 3.13
C LEU A 75 -14.19 -15.49 4.50
N GLU A 76 -12.89 -15.71 4.51
CA GLU A 76 -12.10 -15.74 5.73
C GLU A 76 -10.93 -14.75 5.64
N PRO A 77 -10.63 -13.98 6.70
CA PRO A 77 -9.45 -13.10 6.72
C PRO A 77 -8.16 -13.92 6.58
N ILE A 78 -7.31 -13.56 5.61
CA ILE A 78 -6.00 -14.21 5.42
C ILE A 78 -4.84 -13.32 5.89
N ASP A 79 -4.97 -12.01 5.77
CA ASP A 79 -3.93 -11.08 6.21
C ASP A 79 -4.47 -9.66 6.40
N SER A 80 -3.72 -8.85 7.16
CA SER A 80 -4.05 -7.45 7.36
C SER A 80 -2.83 -6.62 7.73
N MET A 81 -2.83 -5.34 7.36
CA MET A 81 -1.84 -4.37 7.81
C MET A 81 -2.51 -3.09 8.31
N THR A 82 -1.84 -2.41 9.23
CA THR A 82 -2.21 -1.05 9.63
C THR A 82 -1.66 -0.06 8.62
N LEU A 83 -2.45 0.97 8.32
CA LEU A 83 -2.08 2.12 7.51
C LEU A 83 -2.05 3.38 8.37
N GLU A 84 -1.36 4.41 7.91
CA GLU A 84 -1.30 5.70 8.58
C GLU A 84 -2.69 6.37 8.61
N VAL A 85 -3.05 6.97 9.75
CA VAL A 85 -4.42 7.45 10.05
C VAL A 85 -4.69 8.87 9.56
N THR A 86 -3.69 9.51 8.95
CA THR A 86 -3.77 10.86 8.38
C THR A 86 -3.67 10.87 6.85
N PRO A 87 -4.62 10.23 6.13
CA PRO A 87 -4.58 10.18 4.68
C PRO A 87 -4.90 11.55 4.03
N LEU A 88 -4.22 11.86 2.93
CA LEU A 88 -4.46 13.02 2.07
C LEU A 88 -5.45 12.71 0.92
N GLY A 89 -6.20 11.63 1.05
CA GLY A 89 -7.16 11.08 0.10
C GLY A 89 -7.40 9.60 0.41
N PRO A 90 -8.47 8.97 -0.09
CA PRO A 90 -8.66 7.54 0.12
C PRO A 90 -7.50 6.77 -0.50
N GLY A 91 -7.17 5.63 0.09
CA GLY A 91 -6.29 4.68 -0.58
C GLY A 91 -6.95 4.13 -1.85
N THR A 92 -6.15 3.65 -2.79
CA THR A 92 -6.65 2.95 -3.97
C THR A 92 -6.23 1.48 -3.92
N LEU A 93 -7.12 0.62 -4.46
CA LEU A 93 -6.86 -0.80 -4.62
C LEU A 93 -7.00 -1.16 -6.09
N SER A 94 -6.03 -1.89 -6.61
CA SER A 94 -6.13 -2.53 -7.92
C SER A 94 -5.44 -3.89 -7.91
N ALA A 95 -5.73 -4.73 -8.90
CA ALA A 95 -5.04 -6.00 -9.06
C ALA A 95 -4.55 -6.19 -10.49
N ARG A 96 -3.36 -6.77 -10.61
CA ARG A 96 -2.77 -7.12 -11.90
C ARG A 96 -2.01 -8.42 -11.80
N LYS A 97 -2.44 -9.44 -12.56
CA LYS A 97 -1.77 -10.75 -12.63
C LYS A 97 -1.55 -11.38 -11.24
N GLY A 98 -2.60 -11.42 -10.40
CA GLY A 98 -2.55 -11.96 -9.04
C GLY A 98 -1.68 -11.15 -8.06
N VAL A 99 -1.42 -9.87 -8.38
CA VAL A 99 -0.73 -8.94 -7.46
C VAL A 99 -1.74 -7.88 -7.05
N LEU A 100 -1.97 -7.78 -5.75
CA LEU A 100 -2.69 -6.66 -5.13
C LEU A 100 -1.76 -5.45 -5.10
N ILE A 101 -2.21 -4.34 -5.64
CA ILE A 101 -1.51 -3.06 -5.65
C ILE A 101 -2.32 -2.10 -4.79
N VAL A 102 -1.66 -1.51 -3.80
CA VAL A 102 -2.24 -0.55 -2.86
C VAL A 102 -1.48 0.75 -3.02
N GLU A 103 -2.16 1.83 -3.39
CA GLU A 103 -1.57 3.17 -3.40
C GLU A 103 -2.14 3.99 -2.26
N ASP A 104 -1.28 4.65 -1.51
CA ASP A 104 -1.65 5.43 -0.34
C ASP A 104 -0.89 6.76 -0.31
N LEU A 105 -1.54 7.82 0.13
CA LEU A 105 -0.96 9.15 0.24
C LEU A 105 -1.31 9.75 1.60
N VAL A 106 -0.30 10.03 2.41
CA VAL A 106 -0.48 10.41 3.82
C VAL A 106 0.34 11.67 4.16
N GLY A 107 0.04 12.28 5.30
CA GLY A 107 0.77 13.43 5.83
C GLY A 107 0.04 14.76 5.65
N GLY A 108 0.80 15.83 5.39
CA GLY A 108 0.28 17.21 5.41
C GLY A 108 0.97 18.10 4.38
N THR A 109 1.82 19.03 4.86
CA THR A 109 2.69 19.84 4.00
C THR A 109 3.86 19.04 3.45
N THR A 110 4.38 18.12 4.25
CA THR A 110 5.24 17.02 3.80
C THR A 110 4.33 15.80 3.65
N ALA A 111 4.35 15.20 2.47
CA ALA A 111 3.52 14.04 2.17
C ALA A 111 4.39 12.85 1.78
N THR A 112 3.89 11.66 2.10
CA THR A 112 4.48 10.38 1.71
C THR A 112 3.49 9.65 0.83
N ALA A 113 3.86 9.44 -0.43
CA ALA A 113 3.14 8.58 -1.36
C ALA A 113 3.78 7.18 -1.30
N ALA A 114 2.97 6.13 -1.10
CA ALA A 114 3.45 4.76 -1.04
C ALA A 114 2.67 3.88 -2.02
N THR A 115 3.36 2.98 -2.70
CA THR A 115 2.76 1.91 -3.51
C THR A 115 3.26 0.56 -3.01
N TYR A 116 2.37 -0.22 -2.42
CA TYR A 116 2.65 -1.58 -1.95
C TYR A 116 2.19 -2.59 -2.99
N ARG A 117 2.95 -3.68 -3.14
CA ARG A 117 2.62 -4.79 -4.03
C ARG A 117 2.65 -6.08 -3.25
N PHE A 118 1.51 -6.73 -3.14
CA PHE A 118 1.35 -7.99 -2.44
C PHE A 118 0.98 -9.12 -3.40
N ARG A 119 1.48 -10.31 -3.14
CA ARG A 119 1.09 -11.54 -3.84
C ARG A 119 0.80 -12.62 -2.80
N PHE A 120 -0.27 -13.39 -3.03
CA PHE A 120 -0.57 -14.55 -2.20
C PHE A 120 0.56 -15.59 -2.28
N ASP A 121 1.02 -16.06 -1.12
CA ASP A 121 1.97 -17.17 -0.97
C ASP A 121 1.20 -18.43 -0.51
N PRO A 122 0.92 -19.38 -1.42
CA PRO A 122 0.10 -20.55 -1.10
C PRO A 122 0.79 -21.54 -0.14
N ALA A 123 2.10 -21.43 0.07
CA ALA A 123 2.80 -22.28 1.03
C ALA A 123 2.55 -21.85 2.48
N GLU A 124 2.21 -20.58 2.68
CA GLU A 124 2.05 -19.96 4.00
C GLU A 124 0.60 -19.50 4.24
N ASP A 125 -0.23 -19.49 3.19
CA ASP A 125 -1.61 -18.99 3.18
C ASP A 125 -1.72 -17.50 3.56
N ARG A 126 -0.80 -16.69 3.01
CA ARG A 126 -0.60 -15.29 3.43
C ARG A 126 -0.28 -14.35 2.27
N MET A 127 -0.49 -13.05 2.49
CA MET A 127 -0.15 -12.03 1.50
C MET A 127 1.31 -11.59 1.69
N ARG A 128 2.18 -11.97 0.76
CA ARG A 128 3.60 -11.61 0.77
C ARG A 128 3.82 -10.25 0.10
N LEU A 129 4.54 -9.35 0.75
CA LEU A 129 5.05 -8.13 0.14
C LEU A 129 6.14 -8.47 -0.87
N ILE A 130 5.96 -8.05 -2.11
CA ILE A 130 6.90 -8.29 -3.22
C ILE A 130 7.57 -7.01 -3.71
N GLY A 131 7.05 -5.85 -3.35
CA GLY A 131 7.69 -4.58 -3.61
C GLY A 131 6.99 -3.41 -2.91
N ILE A 132 7.77 -2.40 -2.60
CA ILE A 132 7.31 -1.12 -2.04
C ILE A 132 8.02 0.01 -2.78
N ASP A 133 7.25 0.98 -3.25
CA ASP A 133 7.79 2.27 -3.69
C ASP A 133 7.27 3.33 -2.70
N ALA A 134 8.12 4.27 -2.31
CA ALA A 134 7.78 5.35 -1.41
C ALA A 134 8.45 6.64 -1.85
N GLU A 135 7.70 7.74 -1.86
CA GLU A 135 8.21 9.07 -2.14
C GLU A 135 7.75 10.02 -1.05
N ARG A 136 8.70 10.65 -0.35
CA ARG A 136 8.42 11.75 0.57
C ARG A 136 8.83 13.08 -0.05
N TYR A 137 7.89 14.02 -0.12
CA TYR A 137 8.11 15.31 -0.78
C TYR A 137 7.37 16.45 -0.11
N SER A 138 7.80 17.69 -0.40
CA SER A 138 7.09 18.90 0.03
C SER A 138 5.96 19.23 -0.95
N ARG A 139 4.72 19.22 -0.47
CA ARG A 139 3.56 19.68 -1.25
C ARG A 139 3.52 21.20 -1.45
N THR A 140 4.34 21.94 -0.70
CA THR A 140 4.44 23.41 -0.79
C THR A 140 5.75 23.87 -1.42
N ASN A 141 6.57 22.95 -1.95
CA ASN A 141 7.89 23.23 -2.51
C ASN A 141 8.82 23.98 -1.53
N SER A 142 8.70 23.69 -0.23
CA SER A 142 9.53 24.30 0.83
C SER A 142 10.85 23.57 1.07
N HIS A 143 10.95 22.30 0.66
CA HIS A 143 12.15 21.47 0.74
C HIS A 143 12.15 20.42 -0.38
N GLY A 144 13.27 19.71 -0.50
CA GLY A 144 13.43 18.59 -1.42
C GLY A 144 12.57 17.38 -1.08
N GLY A 145 12.82 16.26 -1.77
CA GLY A 145 12.17 14.98 -1.51
C GLY A 145 13.15 13.82 -1.63
N ILE A 146 12.63 12.62 -1.38
CA ILE A 146 13.36 11.38 -1.51
C ILE A 146 12.40 10.30 -2.01
N GLU A 147 12.84 9.59 -3.04
CA GLU A 147 12.16 8.46 -3.64
C GLU A 147 12.95 7.19 -3.34
N LEU A 148 12.23 6.15 -2.95
CA LEU A 148 12.71 4.82 -2.63
C LEU A 148 11.90 3.80 -3.40
N SER A 149 12.58 2.82 -3.99
CA SER A 149 11.95 1.63 -4.57
C SER A 149 12.68 0.39 -4.10
N TRP A 150 11.95 -0.55 -3.52
CA TRP A 150 12.50 -1.82 -3.05
C TRP A 150 11.73 -2.99 -3.63
N ASN A 151 12.43 -3.84 -4.36
CA ASN A 151 11.91 -5.09 -4.89
C ASN A 151 12.28 -6.24 -3.94
N LEU A 152 11.29 -6.78 -3.22
CA LEU A 152 11.49 -7.84 -2.23
C LEU A 152 11.58 -9.25 -2.84
N LEU A 153 11.55 -9.39 -4.17
CA LEU A 153 11.81 -10.66 -4.83
C LEU A 153 13.29 -10.87 -5.12
N ASN A 154 14.04 -9.81 -5.37
CA ASN A 154 15.46 -9.88 -5.74
C ASN A 154 16.38 -8.96 -4.92
N GLY A 155 15.83 -8.17 -3.99
CA GLY A 155 16.58 -7.25 -3.15
C GLY A 155 17.05 -5.98 -3.84
N ALA A 156 16.68 -5.74 -5.10
CA ALA A 156 17.02 -4.50 -5.78
C ALA A 156 16.42 -3.32 -5.02
N HIS A 157 17.28 -2.39 -4.63
CA HIS A 157 16.95 -1.23 -3.84
C HIS A 157 17.46 0.01 -4.56
N LEU A 158 16.61 1.01 -4.73
CA LEU A 158 16.93 2.25 -5.43
C LEU A 158 16.50 3.43 -4.58
N VAL A 159 17.41 4.40 -4.41
CA VAL A 159 17.14 5.65 -3.71
C VAL A 159 17.54 6.82 -4.58
N GLN A 160 16.71 7.86 -4.63
CA GLN A 160 17.04 9.11 -5.28
C GLN A 160 16.50 10.29 -4.46
N SER A 161 17.37 11.25 -4.18
CA SER A 161 17.02 12.46 -3.43
C SER A 161 16.85 13.63 -4.38
N SER A 162 16.00 14.58 -4.05
CA SER A 162 15.82 15.83 -4.78
C SER A 162 16.01 17.02 -3.84
N ARG A 163 16.42 18.15 -4.41
CA ARG A 163 16.52 19.44 -3.70
C ARG A 163 15.97 20.56 -4.57
N LEU A 164 15.49 21.62 -3.95
CA LEU A 164 15.09 22.83 -4.69
C LEU A 164 16.32 23.42 -5.42
N ALA A 165 16.16 23.79 -6.68
CA ALA A 165 17.19 24.50 -7.41
C ALA A 165 17.35 25.92 -6.85
N GLU A 166 18.59 26.31 -6.57
CA GLU A 166 18.91 27.71 -6.25
C GLU A 166 18.54 28.62 -7.42
N GLY A 167 17.82 29.70 -7.13
CA GLY A 167 17.46 30.74 -8.11
C GLY A 167 16.24 30.44 -8.98
N ALA A 168 15.46 29.40 -8.69
CA ALA A 168 14.18 29.16 -9.35
C ALA A 168 13.16 30.24 -8.94
N ALA A 169 13.10 31.33 -9.71
CA ALA A 169 12.00 32.28 -9.65
C ALA A 169 10.71 31.57 -10.10
N ASP A 170 9.74 31.51 -9.20
CA ASP A 170 8.33 31.17 -9.39
C ASP A 170 7.91 29.77 -9.92
N ASP A 171 8.82 28.81 -10.16
CA ASP A 171 8.39 27.46 -10.58
C ASP A 171 9.28 26.30 -10.07
N GLY A 172 9.77 26.39 -8.82
CA GLY A 172 10.14 25.24 -7.98
C GLY A 172 10.91 24.08 -8.64
N ALA A 173 11.88 24.37 -9.52
CA ALA A 173 12.55 23.30 -10.26
C ALA A 173 13.38 22.44 -9.29
N TYR A 174 13.07 21.15 -9.20
CA TYR A 174 13.86 20.20 -8.40
C TYR A 174 15.13 19.78 -9.16
N ARG A 175 16.24 19.65 -8.44
CA ARG A 175 17.47 18.98 -8.89
C ARG A 175 17.55 17.61 -8.22
N PHE A 176 17.59 16.56 -9.02
CA PHE A 176 17.68 15.19 -8.56
C PHE A 176 19.15 14.74 -8.44
N SER A 177 19.43 13.93 -7.44
CA SER A 177 20.72 13.25 -7.28
C SER A 177 20.87 12.15 -8.35
N THR A 178 22.08 11.62 -8.47
CA THR A 178 22.27 10.36 -9.22
C THR A 178 21.61 9.23 -8.44
N PRO A 179 20.76 8.39 -9.06
CA PRO A 179 20.14 7.27 -8.36
C PRO A 179 21.19 6.33 -7.77
N GLN A 180 21.07 6.05 -6.47
CA GLN A 180 21.87 5.05 -5.79
C GLN A 180 21.17 3.70 -5.91
N ARG A 181 21.86 2.71 -6.47
CA ARG A 181 21.33 1.36 -6.66
C ARG A 181 22.15 0.37 -5.83
N THR A 182 21.48 -0.34 -4.96
CA THR A 182 22.07 -1.35 -4.10
C THR A 182 21.25 -2.64 -4.14
N VAL A 183 21.80 -3.70 -3.55
CA VAL A 183 21.07 -4.95 -3.32
C VAL A 183 21.04 -5.17 -1.81
N GLN A 184 19.85 -5.17 -1.22
CA GLN A 184 19.66 -5.48 0.20
C GLN A 184 19.27 -6.94 0.36
N LYS A 185 19.69 -7.57 1.47
CA LYS A 185 19.22 -8.92 1.82
C LYS A 185 17.72 -8.88 2.04
N VAL A 186 16.98 -9.82 1.46
CA VAL A 186 15.53 -9.91 1.63
C VAL A 186 15.14 -11.25 2.23
N GLU A 187 14.36 -11.17 3.31
CA GLU A 187 13.60 -12.30 3.84
C GLU A 187 12.14 -12.17 3.37
N LYS A 188 11.34 -13.24 3.45
CA LYS A 188 9.91 -13.13 3.12
C LYS A 188 9.26 -12.16 4.12
N VAL A 189 8.69 -11.08 3.61
CA VAL A 189 7.89 -10.13 4.37
C VAL A 189 6.41 -10.38 4.03
N PHE A 190 5.59 -10.58 5.04
CA PHE A 190 4.13 -10.70 4.89
C PHE A 190 3.44 -9.39 5.24
N MET A 191 2.15 -9.29 4.91
CA MET A 191 1.41 -8.03 4.96
C MET A 191 1.42 -7.40 6.35
N ASP A 192 1.17 -8.17 7.41
CA ASP A 192 1.26 -7.72 8.81
C ASP A 192 2.62 -7.15 9.25
N ALA A 193 3.70 -7.55 8.58
CA ALA A 193 5.08 -7.15 8.85
C ALA A 193 5.61 -6.15 7.81
N THR A 194 4.72 -5.54 7.03
CA THR A 194 5.09 -4.52 6.03
C THR A 194 5.78 -3.35 6.73
N PRO A 195 7.00 -2.97 6.29
CA PRO A 195 7.70 -1.83 6.89
C PRO A 195 6.97 -0.53 6.62
N ASN A 196 7.03 0.41 7.57
CA ASN A 196 6.47 1.73 7.40
C ASN A 196 7.29 2.52 6.35
N PRO A 197 6.67 3.09 5.30
CA PRO A 197 7.38 3.87 4.28
C PRO A 197 8.21 5.03 4.84
N ASP A 198 7.69 5.69 5.88
CA ASP A 198 8.37 6.81 6.50
C ASP A 198 9.64 6.38 7.25
N GLU A 199 9.59 5.24 7.95
CA GLU A 199 10.77 4.68 8.63
C GLU A 199 11.83 4.22 7.62
N LEU A 200 11.42 3.62 6.49
CA LEU A 200 12.35 3.26 5.42
C LEU A 200 13.09 4.49 4.90
N ILE A 201 12.36 5.57 4.64
CA ILE A 201 12.93 6.83 4.17
C ILE A 201 13.85 7.45 5.22
N ASP A 202 13.46 7.47 6.49
CA ASP A 202 14.27 8.02 7.57
C ASP A 202 15.61 7.28 7.73
N ASN A 203 15.60 5.96 7.55
CA ASN A 203 16.81 5.13 7.58
C ASN A 203 17.77 5.47 6.43
N GLU A 204 17.26 5.70 5.22
CA GLU A 204 18.08 6.12 4.08
C GLU A 204 18.67 7.52 4.28
N ILE A 205 17.88 8.45 4.83
CA ILE A 205 18.38 9.80 5.18
C ILE A 205 19.49 9.69 6.22
N ALA A 206 19.30 8.89 7.27
CA ALA A 206 20.31 8.67 8.30
C ALA A 206 21.60 8.05 7.73
N ALA A 207 21.48 7.08 6.82
CA ALA A 207 22.62 6.46 6.15
C ALA A 207 23.41 7.47 5.30
N GLN A 208 22.73 8.33 4.54
CA GLN A 208 23.39 9.36 3.72
C GLN A 208 24.11 10.43 4.55
N MET A 209 23.68 10.68 5.79
CA MET A 209 24.31 11.65 6.69
C MET A 209 25.52 11.09 7.44
N ALA A 210 25.70 9.76 7.45
CA ALA A 210 26.80 9.08 8.14
C ALA A 210 28.04 8.86 7.25
N GLU A 211 27.91 9.06 5.93
CA GLU A 211 29.01 9.02 4.94
C GLU A 211 29.75 10.36 4.81
#